data_AF-A0A7S0LD24-F1
#
_entry.id   AF-A0A7S0LD24-F1
#
_cell.length_a   1.000
_cell.length_b   1.000
_cell.length_c   1.000
_cell.angle_alpha   90.00
_cell.angle_beta   90.00
_cell.angle_gamma   90.00
#
_symmetry.space_group_name_H-M   'P 1'
#
loop_
_entity.id
_entity.type
_entity.pdbx_description
1 polymer ?
#
loop_
_entity_poly.entity_id
_entity_poly.type
_entity_poly.pdbx_seq_one_letter_code
_entity_poly.pdbx_strand_id
1 'polypeptide(L)'
;TTLLSRLHLGDVIQTQPTVGSNVEEVAHRNVRFQVWDLGGQDKLRRVWSTYYVGANAVVLVVDSMDRARVPALRDELQAICENDELRKAALLVFANKQDLDGAMTAVEITQQLQLHANKQHAWQIQPCSATDGTGLLEGMDWLPPPPQK
;
A
#
# COMPACT_ATOMS: atom_id res chain seq x y z
N THR A 1 -4.24 -8.20 1.88
CA THR A 1 -4.77 -9.46 1.30
C THR A 1 -5.57 -9.31 0.01
N THR A 2 -6.80 -8.75 -0.04
CA THR A 2 -7.65 -8.80 -1.26
C THR A 2 -6.97 -8.22 -2.52
N LEU A 3 -6.29 -7.08 -2.38
CA LEU A 3 -5.53 -6.44 -3.47
C LEU A 3 -4.39 -7.35 -3.96
N LEU A 4 -3.71 -8.02 -3.04
CA LEU A 4 -2.61 -8.94 -3.35
C LEU A 4 -3.13 -10.19 -4.09
N SER A 5 -4.24 -10.77 -3.63
CA SER A 5 -4.89 -11.88 -4.33
C SER A 5 -5.27 -11.51 -5.76
N ARG A 6 -5.83 -10.31 -5.97
CA ARG A 6 -6.17 -9.81 -7.32
C ARG A 6 -4.93 -9.64 -8.19
N LEU A 7 -3.83 -9.10 -7.65
CA LEU A 7 -2.57 -8.92 -8.39
C LEU A 7 -1.89 -10.26 -8.72
N HIS A 8 -1.92 -11.23 -7.80
CA HIS A 8 -1.22 -12.51 -7.96
C HIS A 8 -2.02 -13.50 -8.82
N LEU A 9 -3.34 -13.60 -8.59
CA LEU A 9 -4.19 -14.63 -9.18
C LEU A 9 -5.11 -14.11 -10.29
N GLY A 10 -5.20 -12.78 -10.46
CA GLY A 10 -6.19 -12.16 -11.33
C GLY A 10 -7.62 -12.25 -10.80
N ASP A 11 -7.84 -12.85 -9.62
CA ASP A 11 -9.15 -13.07 -9.02
C ASP A 11 -9.21 -12.67 -7.53
N VAL A 12 -10.42 -12.41 -7.03
CA VAL A 12 -10.66 -12.08 -5.62
C VAL A 12 -11.16 -13.32 -4.90
N ILE A 13 -10.30 -13.83 -4.03
CA ILE A 13 -10.67 -14.88 -3.08
C ILE A 13 -11.20 -14.20 -1.81
N GLN A 14 -12.19 -14.81 -1.17
CA GLN A 14 -12.66 -14.35 0.14
C GLN A 14 -11.50 -14.43 1.16
N THR A 15 -11.06 -13.28 1.67
CA THR A 15 -9.93 -13.19 2.59
C THR A 15 -10.39 -13.06 4.04
N GLN A 16 -9.72 -13.74 4.96
CA GLN A 16 -9.84 -13.48 6.40
C GLN A 16 -8.82 -12.42 6.84
N PRO A 17 -9.03 -11.70 7.97
CA PRO A 17 -8.04 -10.76 8.49
C PRO A 17 -6.66 -11.43 8.68
N THR A 18 -5.62 -10.86 8.09
CA THR A 18 -4.24 -11.40 8.23
C THR A 18 -3.80 -11.34 9.68
N VAL A 19 -3.44 -12.49 10.23
CA VAL A 19 -2.76 -12.64 11.54
C VAL A 19 -1.30 -12.95 11.25
N GLY A 20 -0.41 -12.00 11.54
CA GLY A 20 1.03 -12.13 11.23
C GLY A 20 1.41 -11.51 9.88
N SER A 21 2.26 -12.20 9.13
CA SER A 21 2.75 -11.80 7.81
C SER A 21 2.58 -12.92 6.79
N ASN A 22 2.33 -12.54 5.54
CA ASN A 22 2.33 -13.45 4.39
C ASN A 22 3.31 -12.94 3.33
N VAL A 23 3.97 -13.85 2.61
CA VAL A 23 4.89 -13.51 1.51
C VAL A 23 4.34 -14.05 0.21
N GLU A 24 4.15 -13.18 -0.76
CA GLU A 24 3.76 -13.58 -2.12
C GLU A 24 4.70 -12.98 -3.14
N GLU A 25 4.94 -13.73 -4.22
CA GLU A 25 5.65 -13.23 -5.39
C GLU A 25 4.62 -12.78 -6.44
N VAL A 26 4.62 -11.50 -6.76
CA VAL A 26 3.78 -10.92 -7.81
C VAL A 26 4.65 -10.61 -9.01
N ALA A 27 4.42 -11.30 -10.12
CA ALA A 27 5.04 -10.95 -11.39
C ALA A 27 4.22 -9.85 -12.07
N HIS A 28 4.83 -8.71 -12.35
CA HIS A 28 4.21 -7.63 -13.10
C HIS A 28 5.19 -7.11 -14.16
N ARG A 29 4.77 -7.21 -15.43
CA ARG A 29 5.65 -7.01 -16.60
C ARG A 29 6.93 -7.86 -16.49
N ASN A 30 8.10 -7.23 -16.58
CA ASN A 30 9.40 -7.89 -16.49
C ASN A 30 10.00 -7.82 -15.06
N VAL A 31 9.19 -7.44 -14.06
CA VAL A 31 9.61 -7.28 -12.67
C VAL A 31 8.88 -8.30 -11.80
N ARG A 32 9.61 -8.88 -10.83
CA ARG A 32 9.04 -9.70 -9.77
C ARG A 32 9.09 -8.93 -8.46
N PHE A 33 7.94 -8.78 -7.83
CA PHE A 33 7.79 -8.13 -6.54
C PHE A 33 7.64 -9.20 -5.47
N GLN A 34 8.52 -9.17 -4.47
CA GLN A 34 8.31 -9.90 -3.24
C GLN A 34 7.49 -9.02 -2.29
N VAL A 35 6.22 -9.37 -2.11
CA VAL A 35 5.28 -8.58 -1.31
C VAL A 35 5.10 -9.23 0.05
N TRP A 36 5.29 -8.44 1.10
CA TRP A 36 5.02 -8.82 2.47
C TRP A 36 3.67 -8.21 2.89
N ASP A 37 2.60 -9.01 2.94
CA ASP A 37 1.28 -8.58 3.44
C ASP A 37 1.29 -8.64 4.97
N LEU A 38 1.28 -7.48 5.60
CA LEU A 38 1.34 -7.35 7.06
C LEU A 38 -0.06 -7.07 7.62
N GLY A 39 -0.43 -7.76 8.69
CA GLY A 39 -1.69 -7.51 9.38
C GLY A 39 -1.79 -6.06 9.89
N GLY A 40 -2.89 -5.38 9.54
CA GLY A 40 -3.14 -3.98 9.91
C GLY A 40 -3.69 -3.73 11.32
N GLN A 41 -3.84 -4.78 12.13
CA GLN A 41 -4.39 -4.67 13.49
C GLN A 41 -3.40 -3.95 14.42
N ASP A 42 -3.90 -3.15 15.37
CA ASP A 42 -3.06 -2.31 16.25
C ASP A 42 -1.92 -3.07 16.94
N LYS A 43 -2.17 -4.31 17.36
CA LYS A 43 -1.18 -5.16 18.03
C LYS A 43 -0.05 -5.61 17.11
N LEU A 44 -0.30 -5.72 15.80
CA LEU A 44 0.65 -6.20 14.80
C LEU A 44 1.49 -5.06 14.19
N ARG A 45 1.04 -3.81 14.26
CA ARG A 45 1.78 -2.65 13.73
C ARG A 45 3.18 -2.49 14.34
N ARG A 46 3.35 -2.91 15.60
CA ARG A 46 4.64 -2.88 16.31
C ARG A 46 5.73 -3.72 15.65
N VAL A 47 5.36 -4.73 14.86
CA VAL A 47 6.33 -5.62 14.20
C VAL A 47 6.57 -5.24 12.74
N TRP A 48 5.94 -4.19 12.20
CA TRP A 48 6.17 -3.80 10.81
C TRP A 48 7.64 -3.47 10.52
N SER A 49 8.31 -2.81 11.46
CA SER A 49 9.73 -2.44 11.32
C SER A 49 10.68 -3.61 11.12
N THR A 50 10.29 -4.85 11.48
CA THR A 50 11.13 -6.02 11.22
C THR A 50 11.19 -6.40 9.73
N TYR A 51 10.35 -5.79 8.89
CA TYR A 51 10.26 -6.06 7.44
C TYR A 51 10.79 -4.91 6.57
N TYR A 52 11.28 -3.83 7.17
CA TYR A 52 11.69 -2.64 6.40
C TYR A 52 13.05 -2.79 5.73
N VAL A 53 13.95 -3.58 6.31
CA VAL A 53 15.32 -3.75 5.83
C VAL A 53 15.30 -4.26 4.39
N GLY A 54 15.87 -3.47 3.48
CA GLY A 54 15.96 -3.82 2.06
C GLY A 54 14.70 -3.57 1.23
N ALA A 55 13.63 -3.01 1.81
CA ALA A 55 12.43 -2.68 1.06
C ALA A 55 12.69 -1.56 0.04
N ASN A 56 12.28 -1.78 -1.21
CA ASN A 56 12.39 -0.77 -2.28
C ASN A 56 11.17 0.14 -2.35
N ALA A 57 10.04 -0.31 -1.83
CA ALA A 57 8.81 0.46 -1.78
C ALA A 57 7.92 0.02 -0.61
N VAL A 58 7.09 0.94 -0.16
CA VAL A 58 5.96 0.69 0.73
C VAL A 58 4.68 0.89 -0.07
N VAL A 59 3.78 -0.10 -0.03
CA VAL A 59 2.45 -0.01 -0.62
C VAL A 59 1.43 0.11 0.51
N LEU A 60 0.83 1.30 0.65
CA LEU A 60 -0.22 1.58 1.62
C LEU A 60 -1.58 1.46 0.94
N VAL A 61 -2.46 0.60 1.45
CA VAL A 61 -3.82 0.45 0.91
C VAL A 61 -4.81 1.14 1.85
N VAL A 62 -5.46 2.18 1.36
CA VAL A 62 -6.46 2.98 2.08
C VAL A 62 -7.85 2.49 1.71
N ASP A 63 -8.67 2.17 2.71
CA ASP A 63 -10.09 1.95 2.53
C ASP A 63 -10.80 3.30 2.35
N SER A 64 -11.18 3.63 1.11
CA SER A 64 -11.74 4.96 0.79
C SER A 64 -13.12 5.20 1.42
N MET A 65 -13.76 4.16 1.96
CA MET A 65 -15.03 4.29 2.70
C MET A 65 -14.83 4.57 4.19
N ASP A 66 -13.63 4.33 4.73
CA ASP A 66 -13.38 4.40 6.17
C ASP A 66 -12.69 5.70 6.57
N ARG A 67 -13.44 6.80 6.49
CA ARG A 67 -12.98 8.14 6.87
C ARG A 67 -12.50 8.22 8.33
N ALA A 68 -13.08 7.40 9.21
CA ALA A 68 -12.79 7.43 10.65
C ALA A 68 -11.38 6.92 10.98
N ARG A 69 -10.83 5.99 10.18
CA ARG A 69 -9.50 5.43 10.40
C ARG A 69 -8.35 6.21 9.76
N VAL A 70 -8.64 7.15 8.86
CA VAL A 70 -7.60 7.93 8.15
C VAL A 70 -6.68 8.71 9.10
N PRO A 71 -7.15 9.35 10.18
CA PRO A 71 -6.25 10.05 11.11
C PRO A 71 -5.22 9.14 11.76
N ALA A 72 -5.62 7.93 12.19
CA ALA A 72 -4.68 6.95 12.73
C ALA A 72 -3.69 6.48 11.66
N LEU A 73 -4.17 6.28 10.43
CA LEU A 73 -3.34 5.88 9.30
C LEU A 73 -2.28 6.94 8.93
N ARG A 74 -2.62 8.22 9.07
CA ARG A 74 -1.66 9.32 8.89
C ARG A 74 -0.51 9.22 9.89
N ASP A 75 -0.82 9.01 11.16
CA ASP A 75 0.19 8.94 12.22
C ASP A 75 1.11 7.71 12.01
N GLU A 76 0.55 6.58 11.55
CA GLU A 76 1.32 5.41 11.14
C GLU A 76 2.22 5.68 9.93
N LEU A 77 1.67 6.34 8.91
CA LEU A 77 2.41 6.69 7.70
C LEU A 77 3.60 7.61 8.03
N GLN A 78 3.40 8.57 8.93
CA GLN A 78 4.49 9.42 9.40
C GLN A 78 5.60 8.59 10.06
N ALA A 79 5.25 7.66 10.95
CA ALA A 79 6.23 6.78 11.59
C ALA A 79 6.96 5.85 10.60
N ILE A 80 6.27 5.40 9.54
CA ILE A 80 6.88 4.64 8.44
C ILE A 80 7.91 5.51 7.71
N CYS A 81 7.55 6.74 7.33
CA CYS A 81 8.42 7.63 6.57
C CYS A 81 9.62 8.15 7.38
N GLU A 82 9.49 8.27 8.70
CA GLU A 82 10.59 8.67 9.57
C GLU A 82 11.61 7.54 9.82
N ASN A 83 11.33 6.30 9.37
CA ASN A 83 12.21 5.17 9.60
C ASN A 83 13.41 5.16 8.63
N ASP A 84 14.62 5.13 9.19
CA ASP A 84 15.88 5.17 8.42
C ASP A 84 16.04 4.02 7.41
N GLU A 85 15.51 2.83 7.71
CA GLU A 85 15.58 1.66 6.81
C GLU A 85 14.80 1.89 5.51
N LEU A 86 13.78 2.76 5.55
CA LEU A 86 12.93 3.06 4.41
C LEU A 86 13.34 4.32 3.67
N ARG A 87 14.39 5.03 4.07
CA ARG A 87 14.75 6.36 3.52
C ARG A 87 14.88 6.42 1.99
N LYS A 88 15.15 5.29 1.33
CA LYS A 88 15.25 5.18 -0.14
C LYS A 88 14.02 4.53 -0.80
N ALA A 89 13.06 4.06 -0.02
CA ALA A 89 11.88 3.38 -0.51
C ALA A 89 10.88 4.38 -1.10
N ALA A 90 10.26 4.00 -2.22
CA ALA A 90 9.11 4.75 -2.75
C ALA A 90 7.84 4.47 -1.93
N LEU A 91 6.88 5.39 -1.94
CA LEU A 91 5.58 5.21 -1.28
C LEU A 91 4.46 5.20 -2.32
N LEU A 92 3.83 4.05 -2.53
CA LEU A 92 2.61 3.95 -3.32
C LEU A 92 1.40 3.88 -2.39
N VAL A 93 0.43 4.77 -2.57
CA VAL A 93 -0.84 4.75 -1.85
C VAL A 93 -1.94 4.30 -2.80
N PHE A 94 -2.58 3.17 -2.52
CA PHE A 94 -3.81 2.77 -3.20
C PHE A 94 -5.01 3.35 -2.47
N ALA A 95 -5.76 4.23 -3.15
CA ALA A 95 -7.08 4.67 -2.71
C ALA A 95 -8.11 3.62 -3.17
N ASN A 96 -8.30 2.57 -2.36
CA ASN A 96 -9.08 1.39 -2.73
C ASN A 96 -10.58 1.58 -2.47
N LYS A 97 -11.41 0.80 -3.16
CA LYS A 97 -12.88 0.82 -3.12
C LYS A 97 -13.53 2.02 -3.82
N GLN A 98 -12.93 2.49 -4.91
CA GLN A 98 -13.49 3.58 -5.72
C GLN A 98 -14.77 3.18 -6.48
N ASP A 99 -15.11 1.90 -6.51
CA ASP A 99 -16.37 1.36 -7.04
C ASP A 99 -17.60 1.67 -6.16
N LEU A 100 -17.40 2.17 -4.94
CA LEU A 100 -18.49 2.45 -4.00
C LEU A 100 -18.87 3.93 -3.96
N ASP A 101 -20.18 4.19 -3.95
CA ASP A 101 -20.71 5.54 -3.78
C ASP A 101 -20.27 6.14 -2.42
N GLY A 102 -19.75 7.37 -2.46
CA GLY A 102 -19.28 8.08 -1.28
C GLY A 102 -17.82 7.80 -0.88
N ALA A 103 -17.11 6.99 -1.67
CA ALA A 103 -15.67 6.78 -1.51
C ALA A 103 -14.90 8.11 -1.53
N MET A 104 -13.94 8.25 -0.61
CA MET A 104 -13.00 9.36 -0.64
C MET A 104 -12.21 9.34 -1.95
N THR A 105 -12.12 10.51 -2.57
CA THR A 105 -11.26 10.72 -3.74
C THR A 105 -9.78 10.66 -3.35
N ALA A 106 -8.91 10.40 -4.32
CA ALA A 106 -7.47 10.49 -4.11
C ALA A 106 -7.03 11.88 -3.60
N VAL A 107 -7.72 12.95 -3.99
CA VAL A 107 -7.43 14.31 -3.50
C VAL A 107 -7.74 14.43 -2.01
N GLU A 108 -8.91 13.96 -1.56
CA GLU A 108 -9.27 13.96 -0.14
C GLU A 108 -8.29 13.14 0.70
N ILE A 109 -7.92 11.94 0.24
CA ILE A 109 -6.97 11.08 0.94
C ILE A 109 -5.59 11.74 1.01
N THR A 110 -5.13 12.34 -0.09
CA THR A 110 -3.85 13.08 -0.14
C THR A 110 -3.80 14.18 0.92
N GLN A 111 -4.89 14.93 1.07
CA GLN A 111 -4.99 16.00 2.06
C GLN A 111 -5.01 15.44 3.50
N GLN A 112 -5.83 14.42 3.76
CA GLN A 112 -5.97 13.87 5.12
C GLN A 112 -4.71 13.14 5.60
N LEU A 113 -4.01 12.43 4.71
CA LEU A 113 -2.72 11.79 4.99
C LEU A 113 -1.54 12.76 4.91
N GLN A 114 -1.77 14.01 4.50
CA GLN A 114 -0.74 15.04 4.37
C GLN A 114 0.44 14.62 3.47
N LEU A 115 0.18 13.90 2.37
CA LEU A 115 1.25 13.34 1.52
C LEU A 115 2.20 14.42 0.97
N HIS A 116 1.70 15.64 0.72
CA HIS A 116 2.55 16.75 0.28
C HIS A 116 3.59 17.21 1.32
N ALA A 117 3.39 16.89 2.60
CA ALA A 117 4.37 17.15 3.65
C ALA A 117 5.54 16.15 3.62
N ASN A 118 5.36 14.97 3.00
CA ASN A 118 6.44 14.03 2.77
C ASN A 118 7.39 14.57 1.70
N LYS A 119 8.60 14.93 2.13
CA LYS A 119 9.69 15.39 1.25
C LYS A 119 10.82 14.37 1.10
N GLN A 120 10.79 13.30 1.88
CA GLN A 120 11.87 12.30 1.94
C GLN A 120 11.68 11.21 0.89
N HIS A 121 10.44 10.83 0.60
CA HIS A 121 10.11 9.74 -0.32
C HIS A 121 9.44 10.27 -1.58
N ALA A 122 9.79 9.70 -2.73
CA ALA A 122 8.93 9.78 -3.89
C ALA A 122 7.62 9.04 -3.58
N TRP A 123 6.48 9.65 -3.92
CA TRP A 123 5.18 9.05 -3.66
C TRP A 123 4.20 9.24 -4.81
N GLN A 124 3.26 8.30 -4.94
CA GLN A 124 2.09 8.39 -5.82
C GLN A 124 0.87 7.87 -5.06
N ILE A 125 -0.29 8.48 -5.34
CA ILE A 125 -1.58 7.93 -4.98
C ILE A 125 -2.30 7.45 -6.25
N GLN A 126 -2.87 6.26 -6.19
CA GLN A 126 -3.58 5.63 -7.30
C GLN A 126 -5.00 5.24 -6.85
N PRO A 127 -6.06 5.86 -7.42
CA PRO A 127 -7.42 5.35 -7.30
C PRO A 127 -7.50 3.93 -7.83
N CYS A 128 -8.11 3.02 -7.07
CA CYS A 128 -8.27 1.64 -7.51
C CYS A 128 -9.50 0.96 -6.89
N SER A 129 -9.83 -0.20 -7.45
CA SER A 129 -10.69 -1.17 -6.80
C SER A 129 -10.08 -2.57 -6.86
N ALA A 130 -9.87 -3.17 -5.70
CA ALA A 130 -9.38 -4.55 -5.61
C ALA A 130 -10.42 -5.56 -6.11
N THR A 131 -11.71 -5.23 -6.06
CA THR A 131 -12.81 -6.12 -6.45
C THR A 131 -12.97 -6.24 -7.94
N ASP A 132 -12.76 -5.19 -8.72
CA ASP A 132 -12.81 -5.25 -10.19
C ASP A 132 -11.43 -5.19 -10.86
N GLY A 133 -10.37 -4.83 -10.11
CA GLY A 133 -8.99 -4.74 -10.58
C GLY A 133 -8.59 -3.40 -11.20
N THR A 134 -9.50 -2.43 -11.29
CA THR A 134 -9.24 -1.11 -11.87
C THR A 134 -8.14 -0.37 -11.12
N GLY A 135 -7.23 0.29 -11.85
CA GLY A 135 -6.17 1.12 -11.28
C GLY A 135 -5.00 0.36 -10.63
N LEU A 136 -5.10 -0.96 -10.46
CA LEU A 136 -4.05 -1.73 -9.77
C LEU A 136 -2.75 -1.79 -10.58
N LEU A 137 -2.86 -2.07 -11.89
CA LEU A 137 -1.69 -2.20 -12.75
C LEU A 137 -1.00 -0.85 -12.95
N GLU A 138 -1.78 0.23 -13.06
CA GLU A 138 -1.30 1.60 -13.18
C GLU A 138 -0.52 2.04 -11.95
N GLY A 139 -0.96 1.65 -10.75
CA GLY A 139 -0.22 1.89 -9.52
C GLY A 139 1.09 1.11 -9.48
N MET A 140 1.05 -0.17 -9.86
CA MET A 140 2.26 -1.01 -9.94
C MET A 140 3.26 -0.52 -10.98
N ASP A 141 2.79 0.05 -12.10
CA ASP A 141 3.62 0.62 -13.16
C ASP A 141 4.44 1.82 -12.71
N TRP A 142 3.99 2.53 -11.67
CA TRP A 142 4.72 3.66 -11.11
C TRP A 142 5.89 3.23 -10.22
N LEU A 143 5.83 2.02 -9.62
CA LEU A 143 6.88 1.56 -8.72
C LEU A 143 8.22 1.46 -9.46
N PRO A 144 9.31 1.94 -8.86
CA PRO A 144 10.61 1.89 -9.50
C PRO A 144 11.00 0.42 -9.72
N PRO A 145 11.64 0.10 -10.86
CA PRO A 145 12.21 -1.21 -11.03
C PRO A 145 13.25 -1.47 -9.93
N PRO A 146 13.44 -2.73 -9.51
CA PRO A 146 14.47 -3.06 -8.54
C PRO A 146 15.82 -2.57 -9.07
N PRO A 147 16.72 -2.09 -8.20
CA PRO A 147 18.05 -1.68 -8.61
C PRO A 147 18.73 -2.86 -9.33
N GLN A 148 19.22 -2.61 -10.54
CA GLN A 148 20.02 -3.58 -11.27
C GLN A 148 21.31 -3.80 -10.47
N LYS A 149 21.60 -5.06 -10.11
CA LYS A 149 22.88 -5.45 -9.50
C LYS A 149 24.02 -5.26 -10.49
#